data_AF-A0A1Y1BFP3-F1
#
_entry.id   AF-A0A1Y1BFP3-F1
#
_cell.length_a   1.000
_cell.length_b   1.000
_cell.length_c   1.000
_cell.angle_alpha   90.00
_cell.angle_beta   90.00
_cell.angle_gamma   90.00
#
_symmetry.space_group_name_H-M   'P 1'
#
loop_
_entity.id
_entity.type
_entity.pdbx_description
1 polymer ?
#
loop_
_entity_poly.entity_id
_entity_poly.type
_entity_poly.pdbx_seq_one_letter_code
_entity_poly.pdbx_strand_id
1 'polypeptide(L)'
;MPGGETASAAWTEARSSFVHGNYVATVLLCQGLAEHMLAAYLTIGLDAEELPDRVSFNDTLKRCVSRDVISVQDADDLRRLMNLRNPLTHYRSIDDPSNLSRRVLNSMIPAETHLLTDATFAMSMAIRLLALPAFRLGD
;
A
#
# COMPACT_ATOMS: atom_id res chain seq x y z
N MET A 1 8.16 14.54 -3.21
CA MET A 1 7.27 13.36 -3.34
C MET A 1 5.98 13.66 -2.58
N PRO A 2 4.80 13.45 -3.17
CA PRO A 2 3.53 13.52 -2.42
C PRO A 2 3.61 12.66 -1.15
N GLY A 3 3.05 13.14 -0.04
CA GLY A 3 3.13 12.44 1.26
C GLY A 3 4.34 12.81 2.13
N GLY A 4 5.21 13.71 1.64
CA GLY A 4 6.25 14.35 2.45
C GLY A 4 7.38 13.43 2.92
N GLU A 5 7.97 13.78 4.06
CA GLU A 5 9.12 13.07 4.64
C GLU A 5 8.80 11.62 4.97
N THR A 6 7.60 11.35 5.51
CA THR A 6 7.17 10.00 5.87
C THR A 6 7.10 9.08 4.66
N ALA A 7 6.50 9.53 3.55
CA ALA A 7 6.44 8.75 2.32
C ALA A 7 7.83 8.53 1.70
N SER A 8 8.70 9.54 1.75
CA SER A 8 10.09 9.46 1.26
C SER A 8 10.95 8.47 2.07
N ALA A 9 10.85 8.52 3.39
CA ALA A 9 11.51 7.57 4.29
C ALA A 9 11.00 6.15 4.05
N ALA A 10 9.67 5.96 4.02
CA ALA A 10 9.05 4.68 3.76
C ALA A 10 9.50 4.07 2.43
N TRP A 11 9.63 4.86 1.36
CA TRP A 11 10.14 4.38 0.07
C TRP A 11 11.60 3.91 0.15
N THR A 12 12.44 4.69 0.83
CA THR A 12 13.86 4.39 0.97
C THR A 12 14.07 3.12 1.78
N GLU A 13 13.36 3.00 2.90
CA GLU A 13 13.39 1.82 3.76
C GLU A 13 12.75 0.60 3.10
N ALA A 14 11.67 0.75 2.33
CA ALA A 14 11.01 -0.37 1.63
C ALA A 14 11.95 -1.03 0.62
N ARG A 15 12.66 -0.22 -0.18
CA ARG A 15 13.67 -0.71 -1.13
C ARG A 15 14.80 -1.45 -0.44
N SER A 16 15.36 -0.84 0.61
CA SER A 16 16.43 -1.49 1.39
C SER A 16 15.94 -2.80 1.99
N SER A 17 14.75 -2.80 2.60
CA SER A 17 14.14 -3.98 3.20
C SER A 17 13.95 -5.11 2.21
N PHE A 18 13.48 -4.80 1.00
CA PHE A 18 13.24 -5.79 -0.04
C PHE A 18 14.53 -6.49 -0.47
N VAL A 19 15.61 -5.73 -0.67
CA VAL A 19 16.93 -6.26 -1.05
C VAL A 19 17.49 -7.19 0.04
N HIS A 20 17.26 -6.87 1.31
CA HIS A 20 17.76 -7.66 2.44
C HIS A 20 16.83 -8.81 2.86
N GLY A 21 15.75 -9.07 2.14
CA GLY A 21 14.80 -10.15 2.48
C GLY A 21 13.85 -9.82 3.63
N ASN A 22 13.80 -8.56 4.08
CA ASN A 22 12.89 -8.09 5.13
C ASN A 22 11.48 -7.84 4.56
N TYR A 23 10.88 -8.87 3.96
CA TYR A 23 9.65 -8.77 3.16
C TYR A 23 8.43 -8.30 3.94
N VAL A 24 8.32 -8.68 5.21
CA VAL A 24 7.27 -8.15 6.10
C VAL A 24 7.38 -6.63 6.19
N ALA A 25 8.57 -6.11 6.48
CA ALA A 25 8.82 -4.67 6.57
C ALA A 25 8.51 -3.98 5.23
N THR A 26 8.90 -4.57 4.09
CA THR A 26 8.57 -4.04 2.77
C THR A 26 7.07 -3.86 2.58
N VAL A 27 6.24 -4.86 2.91
CA VAL A 27 4.78 -4.75 2.79
C VAL A 27 4.23 -3.62 3.66
N LEU A 28 4.69 -3.50 4.90
CA LEU A 28 4.23 -2.44 5.82
C LEU A 28 4.62 -1.04 5.35
N LEU A 29 5.86 -0.88 4.90
CA LEU A 29 6.39 0.40 4.42
C LEU A 29 5.71 0.84 3.11
N CYS A 30 5.47 -0.09 2.18
CA CYS A 30 4.72 0.20 0.96
C CYS A 30 3.26 0.60 1.25
N GLN A 31 2.61 -0.02 2.24
CA GLN A 31 1.26 0.37 2.68
C GLN A 31 1.26 1.79 3.28
N GLY A 32 2.22 2.10 4.16
CA GLY A 32 2.35 3.45 4.73
C GLY A 32 2.62 4.50 3.67
N LEU A 33 3.54 4.22 2.73
CA LEU A 33 3.79 5.06 1.58
C LEU A 33 2.51 5.33 0.78
N ALA A 34 1.73 4.29 0.48
CA ALA A 34 0.50 4.42 -0.29
C ALA A 34 -0.52 5.32 0.42
N GLU A 35 -0.71 5.13 1.73
CA GLU A 35 -1.59 5.95 2.57
C GLU A 35 -1.20 7.44 2.51
N HIS A 36 0.07 7.74 2.76
CA HIS A 36 0.56 9.13 2.76
C HIS A 36 0.51 9.77 1.38
N MET A 37 0.87 9.03 0.31
CA MET A 37 0.84 9.55 -1.05
C MET A 37 -0.59 9.89 -1.49
N LEU A 38 -1.54 8.99 -1.29
CA LEU A 38 -2.92 9.18 -1.73
C LEU A 38 -3.62 10.29 -0.93
N ALA A 39 -3.38 10.37 0.38
CA ALA A 39 -3.87 11.50 1.17
C ALA A 39 -3.32 12.83 0.64
N ALA A 40 -2.02 12.90 0.32
CA ALA A 40 -1.42 14.10 -0.25
C ALA A 40 -1.98 14.46 -1.63
N TYR A 41 -2.30 13.48 -2.48
CA TYR A 41 -2.96 13.75 -3.77
C TYR A 41 -4.37 14.34 -3.61
N LEU A 42 -5.05 14.11 -2.49
CA LEU A 42 -6.35 14.72 -2.21
C LEU A 42 -6.20 16.14 -1.66
N THR A 43 -5.13 16.45 -0.94
CA THR A 43 -4.92 17.75 -0.26
C THR A 43 -4.06 18.75 -1.05
N ILE A 44 -3.53 18.35 -2.20
CA ILE A 44 -2.69 19.19 -3.06
C ILE A 44 -3.39 19.39 -4.41
N GLY A 45 -3.37 20.63 -4.92
CA GLY A 45 -3.89 20.98 -6.26
C GLY A 45 -5.01 22.00 -6.22
N LEU A 46 -5.61 22.27 -7.40
CA LEU A 46 -6.70 23.24 -7.54
C LEU A 46 -7.98 22.78 -6.84
N ASP A 47 -8.24 21.47 -6.81
CA ASP A 47 -9.40 20.86 -6.14
C ASP A 47 -9.05 20.29 -4.76
N ALA A 48 -8.04 20.84 -4.08
CA ALA A 48 -7.59 20.34 -2.78
C ALA A 48 -8.76 20.17 -1.80
N GLU A 49 -8.86 19.00 -1.18
CA GLU A 49 -9.82 18.70 -0.14
C GLU A 49 -9.23 18.99 1.24
N GLU A 50 -10.05 19.52 2.14
CA GLU A 50 -9.75 19.51 3.56
C GLU A 50 -10.11 18.12 4.13
N LEU A 51 -9.08 17.28 4.29
CA LEU A 51 -9.23 15.99 4.95
C LEU A 51 -9.25 16.17 6.48
N PRO A 52 -9.98 15.33 7.23
CA PRO A 52 -9.87 15.32 8.69
C PRO A 52 -8.46 14.87 9.12
N ASP A 53 -8.06 15.23 10.35
CA ASP A 53 -6.78 14.83 10.96
C ASP A 53 -6.49 13.32 10.88
N ARG A 54 -7.55 12.52 10.82
CA ARG A 54 -7.49 11.08 10.61
C ARG A 54 -8.56 10.63 9.62
N VAL A 55 -8.12 10.14 8.47
CA VAL A 55 -8.96 9.47 7.47
C VAL A 55 -8.61 7.99 7.40
N SER A 56 -9.62 7.13 7.22
CA SER A 56 -9.35 5.71 7.02
C SER A 56 -8.80 5.46 5.62
N PHE A 57 -7.91 4.48 5.44
CA PHE A 57 -7.37 4.18 4.11
C PHE A 57 -8.47 3.85 3.09
N ASN A 58 -9.50 3.10 3.50
CA ASN A 58 -10.63 2.79 2.62
C ASN A 58 -11.39 4.04 2.16
N ASP A 59 -11.54 5.03 3.02
CA ASP A 59 -12.19 6.29 2.64
C ASP A 59 -11.29 7.13 1.73
N THR A 60 -9.97 7.14 1.99
CA THR A 60 -8.98 7.73 1.07
C THR A 60 -9.08 7.10 -0.32
N LEU A 61 -9.14 5.77 -0.43
CA LEU A 61 -9.29 5.07 -1.72
C LEU A 61 -10.57 5.48 -2.46
N LYS A 62 -11.71 5.54 -1.75
CA LYS A 62 -12.99 5.96 -2.36
C LYS A 62 -12.89 7.38 -2.92
N ARG A 63 -12.31 8.31 -2.15
CA ARG A 63 -12.11 9.71 -2.55
C ARG A 63 -11.18 9.81 -3.76
N CYS A 64 -10.06 9.09 -3.75
CA CYS A 64 -9.12 9.07 -4.86
C CYS A 64 -9.77 8.55 -6.15
N VAL A 65 -10.58 7.49 -6.08
CA VAL A 65 -11.32 6.99 -7.25
C VAL A 65 -12.36 8.01 -7.73
N SER A 66 -13.12 8.63 -6.83
CA SER A 66 -14.15 9.62 -7.21
C SER A 66 -13.59 10.88 -7.89
N ARG A 67 -12.28 11.12 -7.75
CA ARG A 67 -11.55 12.25 -8.33
C ARG A 67 -10.57 11.80 -9.41
N ASP A 68 -10.73 10.57 -9.89
CA ASP A 68 -9.88 9.90 -10.87
C ASP A 68 -8.38 9.81 -10.52
N VAL A 69 -7.96 10.16 -9.29
CA VAL A 69 -6.55 10.15 -8.83
C VAL A 69 -5.89 8.81 -9.11
N ILE A 70 -6.67 7.74 -8.95
CA ILE A 70 -6.31 6.37 -9.29
C ILE A 70 -7.48 5.69 -9.99
N SER A 71 -7.19 4.66 -10.78
CA SER A 71 -8.24 3.84 -11.38
C SER A 71 -8.95 2.97 -10.32
N VAL A 72 -10.12 2.44 -10.67
CA VAL A 72 -10.80 1.42 -9.84
C VAL A 72 -9.90 0.20 -9.63
N GLN A 73 -9.15 -0.21 -10.65
CA GLN A 73 -8.22 -1.33 -10.57
C GLN A 73 -7.06 -1.06 -9.61
N ASP A 74 -6.48 0.15 -9.63
CA ASP A 74 -5.48 0.55 -8.64
C ASP A 74 -6.06 0.47 -7.22
N ALA A 75 -7.29 0.93 -7.02
CA ALA A 75 -7.94 0.89 -5.71
C ALA A 75 -8.18 -0.55 -5.23
N ASP A 76 -8.55 -1.47 -6.12
CA ASP A 76 -8.70 -2.89 -5.79
C ASP A 76 -7.36 -3.54 -5.42
N ASP A 77 -6.30 -3.21 -6.16
CA ASP A 77 -4.95 -3.69 -5.84
C ASP A 77 -4.45 -3.10 -4.51
N LEU A 78 -4.78 -1.85 -4.19
CA LEU A 78 -4.46 -1.24 -2.89
C LEU A 78 -5.26 -1.86 -1.74
N ARG A 79 -6.53 -2.25 -1.96
CA ARG A 79 -7.28 -3.05 -0.98
C ARG A 79 -6.65 -4.42 -0.79
N ARG A 80 -6.17 -5.05 -1.86
CA ARG A 80 -5.39 -6.29 -1.78
C ARG A 80 -4.12 -6.09 -0.93
N LEU A 81 -3.38 -5.01 -1.14
CA LEU A 81 -2.18 -4.69 -0.33
C LEU A 81 -2.53 -4.58 1.16
N MET A 82 -3.61 -3.86 1.49
CA MET A 82 -4.12 -3.76 2.86
C MET A 82 -4.48 -5.15 3.43
N ASN A 83 -5.13 -6.01 2.65
CA ASN A 83 -5.47 -7.37 3.06
C ASN A 83 -4.24 -8.26 3.29
N LEU A 84 -3.15 -8.05 2.54
CA LEU A 84 -1.87 -8.74 2.77
C LEU A 84 -1.18 -8.25 4.05
N ARG A 85 -1.26 -6.94 4.34
CA ARG A 85 -0.69 -6.34 5.56
C ARG A 85 -1.41 -6.77 6.83
N ASN A 86 -2.72 -7.01 6.76
CA ASN A 86 -3.56 -7.34 7.91
C ASN A 86 -3.04 -8.52 8.75
N PRO A 87 -2.79 -9.73 8.20
CA PRO A 87 -2.26 -10.85 8.97
C PRO A 87 -0.80 -10.65 9.44
N LEU A 88 -0.06 -9.68 8.89
CA LEU A 88 1.31 -9.38 9.31
C LEU A 88 1.37 -8.47 10.56
N THR A 89 0.27 -7.80 10.89
CA THR A 89 0.22 -6.78 11.95
C THR A 89 -0.85 -7.05 12.99
N HIS A 90 -1.86 -7.84 12.61
CA HIS A 90 -2.94 -8.25 13.49
C HIS A 90 -2.97 -9.76 13.58
N TYR A 91 -3.17 -10.27 14.79
CA TYR A 91 -3.34 -11.69 15.01
C TYR A 91 -4.46 -12.26 14.13
N ARG A 92 -4.20 -13.45 13.58
CA ARG A 92 -5.14 -14.29 12.84
C ARG A 92 -4.99 -15.72 13.33
N SER A 93 -6.10 -16.39 13.61
CA SER A 93 -6.08 -17.81 13.98
C SER A 93 -5.56 -18.66 12.81
N ILE A 94 -5.15 -19.90 13.11
CA ILE A 94 -4.66 -20.83 12.09
C ILE A 94 -5.76 -21.22 11.07
N ASP A 95 -7.03 -21.05 11.43
CA ASP A 95 -8.16 -21.31 10.55
C ASP A 95 -8.40 -20.19 9.53
N ASP A 96 -7.84 -18.99 9.77
CA ASP A 96 -7.96 -17.87 8.85
C ASP A 96 -7.12 -18.13 7.58
N PRO A 97 -7.72 -18.05 6.37
CA PRO A 97 -7.01 -18.33 5.12
C PRO A 97 -5.87 -17.33 4.81
N SER A 98 -5.89 -16.14 5.41
CA SER A 98 -4.84 -15.11 5.27
C SER A 98 -3.65 -15.34 6.22
N ASN A 99 -3.79 -16.20 7.24
CA ASN A 99 -2.70 -16.55 8.14
C ASN A 99 -1.53 -17.17 7.35
N LEU A 100 -0.30 -16.72 7.63
CA LEU A 100 0.88 -17.15 6.87
C LEU A 100 1.12 -18.67 6.98
N SER A 101 1.04 -19.23 8.17
CA SER A 101 1.20 -20.68 8.37
C SER A 101 0.09 -21.46 7.67
N ARG A 102 -1.15 -20.95 7.68
CA ARG A 102 -2.26 -21.54 6.92
C ARG A 102 -2.00 -21.54 5.42
N ARG A 103 -1.46 -20.45 4.86
CA ARG A 103 -1.07 -20.37 3.43
C ARG A 103 0.02 -21.38 3.07
N VAL A 104 1.01 -21.54 3.94
CA VAL A 104 2.09 -22.54 3.77
C VAL A 104 1.50 -23.95 3.73
N LEU A 105 0.63 -24.29 4.68
CA LEU A 105 0.00 -25.62 4.73
C LEU A 105 -0.88 -25.89 3.51
N ASN A 106 -1.59 -24.88 3.01
CA ASN A 106 -2.51 -25.04 1.88
C ASN A 106 -1.79 -25.16 0.53
N SER A 107 -0.67 -24.46 0.36
CA SER A 107 0.04 -24.39 -0.94
C SER A 107 1.29 -25.26 -0.99
N MET A 108 1.78 -25.73 0.15
CA MET A 108 3.09 -26.38 0.31
C MET A 108 4.27 -25.50 -0.17
N ILE A 109 4.07 -24.18 -0.22
CA ILE A 109 5.08 -23.19 -0.55
C ILE A 109 5.68 -22.62 0.75
N PRO A 110 7.01 -22.46 0.85
CA PRO A 110 7.64 -21.87 2.03
C PRO A 110 7.11 -20.47 2.37
N ALA A 111 7.06 -20.16 3.66
CA ALA A 111 6.61 -18.86 4.17
C ALA A 111 7.36 -17.69 3.54
N GLU A 112 8.67 -17.83 3.36
CA GLU A 112 9.53 -16.83 2.74
C GLU A 112 9.11 -16.53 1.29
N THR A 113 8.76 -17.55 0.51
CA THR A 113 8.30 -17.38 -0.88
C THR A 113 6.94 -16.66 -0.95
N HIS A 114 6.05 -16.93 0.00
CA HIS A 114 4.80 -16.17 0.14
C HIS A 114 5.09 -14.70 0.45
N LEU A 115 5.95 -14.43 1.42
CA LEU A 115 6.31 -13.07 1.81
C LEU A 115 7.03 -12.32 0.69
N LEU A 116 7.93 -12.97 -0.05
CA LEU A 116 8.57 -12.41 -1.23
C LEU A 116 7.52 -12.02 -2.28
N THR A 117 6.56 -12.91 -2.57
CA THR A 117 5.49 -12.63 -3.54
C THR A 117 4.64 -11.43 -3.12
N ASP A 118 4.28 -11.37 -1.83
CA ASP A 118 3.49 -10.27 -1.27
C ASP A 118 4.29 -8.95 -1.31
N ALA A 119 5.59 -8.98 -1.01
CA ALA A 119 6.48 -7.83 -1.05
C ALA A 119 6.74 -7.35 -2.50
N THR A 120 6.88 -8.26 -3.47
CA THR A 120 6.98 -7.92 -4.90
C THR A 120 5.72 -7.20 -5.38
N PHE A 121 4.55 -7.68 -4.96
CA PHE A 121 3.28 -7.00 -5.25
C PHE A 121 3.24 -5.60 -4.61
N ALA A 122 3.64 -5.49 -3.34
CA ALA A 122 3.69 -4.22 -2.61
C ALA A 122 4.62 -3.19 -3.28
N MET A 123 5.83 -3.63 -3.69
CA MET A 123 6.78 -2.79 -4.43
C MET A 123 6.20 -2.33 -5.77
N SER A 124 5.52 -3.21 -6.50
CA SER A 124 4.86 -2.87 -7.76
C SER A 124 3.80 -1.79 -7.57
N MET A 125 3.02 -1.87 -6.49
CA MET A 125 2.03 -0.84 -6.14
C MET A 125 2.68 0.49 -5.76
N ALA A 126 3.74 0.47 -4.95
CA ALA A 126 4.47 1.69 -4.61
C ALA A 126 5.06 2.38 -5.85
N ILE A 127 5.60 1.61 -6.80
CA ILE A 127 6.13 2.14 -8.08
C ILE A 127 5.01 2.77 -8.92
N ARG A 128 3.84 2.13 -9.02
CA ARG A 128 2.68 2.70 -9.73
C ARG A 128 2.25 4.04 -9.12
N LEU A 129 2.20 4.14 -7.80
CA LEU A 129 1.88 5.40 -7.11
C LEU A 129 2.93 6.48 -7.33
N LEU A 130 4.21 6.11 -7.30
CA LEU A 130 5.33 7.01 -7.62
C LEU A 130 5.31 7.52 -9.06
N ALA A 131 4.70 6.77 -9.97
CA ALA A 131 4.55 7.14 -11.38
C ALA A 131 3.30 8.01 -11.65
N LEU A 132 2.45 8.25 -10.64
CA LEU A 132 1.31 9.15 -10.81
C LEU A 132 1.80 10.58 -11.10
N PRO A 133 1.11 11.32 -11.98
CA PRO A 133 1.50 12.68 -12.33
C PRO A 133 1.49 13.56 -11.08
N ALA A 134 2.54 14.37 -10.91
CA ALA A 134 2.69 15.26 -9.75
C ALA A 134 1.61 16.35 -9.69
N PHE A 135 1.07 16.74 -10.86
CA PHE A 135 0.00 17.71 -11.00
C PHE A 135 -0.95 17.22 -12.08
N ARG A 136 -2.24 17.42 -11.85
CA ARG A 136 -3.29 17.22 -12.84
C ARG A 136 -3.88 18.57 -13.16
N LEU A 137 -3.81 18.96 -14.42
CA LEU A 137 -4.56 20.10 -14.92
C LEU A 137 -6.00 19.59 -15.09
N GLY A 138 -6.95 20.23 -14.42
CA GLY A 138 -8.37 19.91 -14.59
C GLY A 138 -8.79 20.14 -16.05
N ASP A 139 -9.72 19.32 -16.53
CA ASP A 139 -10.36 19.52 -17.83
C ASP A 139 -11.16 20.85 -17.87
#